data_AF-A0AAV6I992-F1
#
_entry.id   AF-A0AAV6I992-F1
#
_cell.length_a   1.000
_cell.length_b   1.000
_cell.length_c   1.000
_cell.angle_alpha   90.00
_cell.angle_beta   90.00
_cell.angle_gamma   90.00
#
_symmetry.space_group_name_H-M   'P 1'
#
loop_
_entity.id
_entity.type
_entity.pdbx_description
1 polymer ?
#
loop_
_entity_poly.entity_id
_entity_poly.type
_entity_poly.pdbx_seq_one_letter_code
_entity_poly.pdbx_strand_id
1 'polypeptide(L)'
;MSTVEEAEKAVEMFNRYELNGRTLIANKAAPRGSRPERLPQSSEPIFRIYVGNLPWQMDGSRLEQVFSEHGKVVDARVVSDRETGRSRGFGFVTMSSEIEMNDAIAALDGQV
;
A
#
# COMPACT_ATOMS: atom_id res chain seq x y z
N MET A 1 -6.89 -38.38 -26.75
CA MET A 1 -7.76 -37.50 -27.54
C MET A 1 -8.02 -36.28 -26.66
N SER A 2 -7.55 -35.12 -27.10
CA SER A 2 -7.35 -33.92 -26.27
C SER A 2 -7.93 -32.74 -27.02
N THR A 3 -9.26 -32.67 -27.13
CA THR A 3 -9.94 -31.63 -27.92
C THR A 3 -10.34 -30.44 -27.04
N VAL A 4 -10.04 -29.24 -27.54
CA VAL A 4 -10.32 -27.96 -26.87
C VAL A 4 -11.83 -27.73 -26.67
N GLU A 5 -12.66 -28.35 -27.52
CA GLU A 5 -14.13 -28.26 -27.47
C GLU A 5 -14.74 -28.96 -26.26
N GLU A 6 -14.19 -30.10 -25.83
CA GLU A 6 -14.64 -30.79 -24.62
C GLU A 6 -14.30 -29.97 -23.37
N ALA A 7 -13.13 -29.32 -23.38
CA ALA A 7 -12.70 -28.44 -22.30
C ALA A 7 -13.58 -27.18 -22.19
N GLU A 8 -14.07 -26.63 -23.30
CA GLU A 8 -14.99 -25.49 -23.30
C GLU A 8 -16.35 -25.84 -22.69
N LYS A 9 -16.95 -26.96 -23.13
CA LYS A 9 -18.24 -27.42 -22.60
C LYS A 9 -18.15 -27.77 -21.12
N ALA A 10 -17.05 -28.37 -20.68
CA ALA A 10 -16.83 -28.67 -19.27
C ALA A 10 -16.68 -27.38 -18.42
N VAL A 11 -15.99 -26.37 -18.93
CA VAL A 11 -15.85 -25.08 -18.23
C VAL A 11 -17.20 -24.40 -18.06
N GLU A 12 -18.07 -24.39 -19.08
CA GLU A 12 -19.42 -23.83 -18.93
C GLU A 12 -20.33 -24.65 -18.00
N MET A 13 -20.30 -25.98 -18.10
CA MET A 13 -21.17 -26.85 -17.29
C MET A 13 -20.77 -26.89 -15.80
N PHE A 14 -19.48 -26.76 -15.49
CA PHE A 14 -18.97 -26.82 -14.11
C PHE A 14 -18.78 -25.45 -13.47
N ASN A 15 -18.84 -24.35 -14.23
CA ASN A 15 -18.85 -23.02 -13.65
C ASN A 15 -20.18 -22.80 -12.92
N ARG A 16 -20.11 -22.62 -11.60
CA ARG A 16 -21.20 -22.56 -10.63
C ARG A 16 -21.73 -23.90 -10.11
N TYR A 17 -21.03 -25.01 -10.34
CA TYR A 17 -21.40 -26.27 -9.70
C TYR A 17 -21.05 -26.25 -8.21
N GLU A 18 -22.01 -26.55 -7.34
CA GLU A 18 -21.77 -26.64 -5.90
C GLU A 18 -21.19 -28.00 -5.54
N LEU A 19 -19.95 -28.00 -5.08
CA LEU A 19 -19.27 -29.20 -4.62
C LEU A 19 -18.84 -28.96 -3.17
N ASN A 20 -19.39 -29.75 -2.24
CA ASN A 20 -19.14 -29.66 -0.79
C ASN A 20 -19.41 -28.26 -0.19
N GLY A 21 -20.50 -27.60 -0.63
CA GLY A 21 -20.89 -26.26 -0.14
C GLY A 21 -19.98 -25.12 -0.63
N ARG A 22 -19.13 -25.38 -1.62
CA ARG A 22 -18.36 -24.35 -2.32
C ARG A 22 -18.70 -24.38 -3.80
N THR A 23 -19.13 -23.22 -4.30
CA THR A 23 -19.40 -23.00 -5.72
C THR A 23 -18.07 -23.02 -6.49
N LEU A 24 -17.90 -24.00 -7.37
CA LEU A 24 -16.75 -24.10 -8.25
C LEU A 24 -16.82 -23.02 -9.33
N ILE A 25 -15.72 -22.31 -9.54
CA ILE A 25 -15.56 -21.38 -10.65
C ILE A 25 -14.60 -22.04 -11.63
N ALA A 26 -15.14 -22.65 -12.67
CA ALA A 26 -14.34 -23.16 -13.78
C ALA A 26 -14.09 -21.99 -14.74
N ASN A 27 -12.83 -21.57 -14.84
CA ASN A 27 -12.37 -20.62 -15.85
C ASN A 27 -11.43 -21.35 -16.79
N LYS A 28 -11.42 -20.98 -18.08
CA LYS A 28 -10.39 -21.41 -19.02
C LYS A 28 -9.03 -21.06 -18.41
N ALA A 29 -8.20 -22.07 -18.19
CA ALA A 29 -6.82 -21.87 -17.79
C ALA A 29 -6.11 -21.18 -18.98
N ALA A 30 -6.05 -19.85 -18.96
CA ALA A 30 -5.12 -19.13 -19.81
C ALA A 30 -3.71 -19.71 -19.55
N PRO A 31 -2.87 -19.87 -20.60
CA PRO A 31 -1.51 -20.36 -20.42
C PRO A 31 -0.85 -19.59 -19.29
N ARG A 32 -0.22 -20.31 -18.35
CA ARG A 32 0.51 -19.72 -17.23
C ARG A 32 1.50 -18.70 -17.81
N GLY A 33 1.22 -17.41 -17.61
CA GLY A 33 1.97 -16.30 -18.20
C GLY A 33 1.13 -15.16 -18.79
N SER A 34 -0.18 -15.32 -19.01
CA SER A 34 -1.04 -14.24 -19.52
C SER A 34 -1.87 -13.51 -18.46
N ARG A 35 -1.71 -13.88 -17.18
CA ARG A 35 -2.18 -13.01 -16.10
C ARG A 35 -1.30 -11.77 -16.19
N PRO A 36 -1.83 -10.55 -16.40
CA PRO A 36 -1.00 -9.37 -16.21
C PRO A 36 -0.38 -9.56 -14.83
N GLU A 37 0.95 -9.64 -14.81
CA GLU A 37 1.73 -9.50 -13.59
C GLU A 37 1.01 -8.39 -12.82
N ARG A 38 0.45 -8.67 -11.63
CA ARG A 38 0.14 -7.55 -10.75
C ARG A 38 1.49 -6.89 -10.65
N LEU A 39 1.68 -5.72 -11.28
CA LEU A 39 2.91 -4.99 -11.15
C LEU A 39 3.20 -5.02 -9.66
N PRO A 40 4.36 -5.53 -9.22
CA PRO A 40 4.69 -5.48 -7.81
C PRO A 40 4.44 -4.03 -7.41
N GLN A 41 3.40 -3.80 -6.61
CA GLN A 41 3.12 -2.45 -6.14
C GLN A 41 4.38 -2.07 -5.42
N SER A 42 5.06 -1.08 -6.00
CA SER A 42 6.47 -0.80 -5.86
C SER A 42 6.91 -1.17 -4.45
N SER A 43 7.60 -2.31 -4.32
CA SER A 43 8.42 -2.57 -3.16
C SER A 43 9.67 -1.70 -3.28
N GLU A 44 9.49 -0.41 -3.52
CA GLU A 44 10.52 0.56 -3.22
C GLU A 44 10.74 0.47 -1.70
N PRO A 45 11.99 0.46 -1.24
CA PRO A 45 12.28 0.53 0.18
C PRO A 45 11.56 1.77 0.73
N ILE A 46 10.51 1.53 1.52
CA ILE A 46 9.67 2.59 2.06
C ILE A 46 10.45 3.16 3.25
N PHE A 47 11.23 4.22 3.03
CA PHE A 47 11.96 4.93 4.09
C PHE A 47 10.95 5.70 4.95
N ARG A 48 10.26 4.95 5.81
CA ARG A 48 9.12 5.44 6.58
C ARG A 48 9.55 5.88 7.97
N ILE A 49 9.41 7.16 8.22
CA ILE A 49 9.69 7.84 9.48
C ILE A 49 8.40 7.92 10.29
N TYR A 50 8.50 7.56 11.57
CA TYR A 50 7.45 7.83 12.56
C TYR A 50 7.76 9.15 13.27
N VAL A 51 6.78 10.03 13.33
CA VAL A 51 6.91 11.32 14.02
C VAL A 51 5.85 11.37 15.12
N GLY A 52 6.29 11.34 16.37
CA GLY A 52 5.44 11.43 17.55
C GLY A 52 5.47 12.82 18.19
N ASN A 53 4.62 13.03 19.19
CA ASN A 53 4.53 14.28 19.97
C ASN A 53 4.28 15.54 19.11
N LEU A 54 3.61 15.37 17.97
CA LEU A 54 3.22 16.49 17.11
C LEU A 54 2.12 17.31 17.80
N PRO A 55 2.21 18.65 17.78
CA PRO A 55 1.13 19.49 18.29
C PRO A 55 -0.16 19.24 17.48
N TRP A 56 -1.33 19.39 18.11
CA TRP A 56 -2.61 19.08 17.46
C TRP A 56 -2.91 19.92 16.22
N GLN A 57 -2.20 21.04 16.06
CA GLN A 57 -2.29 21.99 14.96
C GLN A 57 -1.40 21.59 13.76
N MET A 58 -0.58 20.53 13.89
CA MET A 58 0.26 20.04 12.80
C MET A 58 -0.54 19.14 11.86
N ASP A 59 -0.56 19.53 10.59
CA ASP A 59 -1.19 18.81 9.50
C ASP A 59 -0.16 18.06 8.65
N GLY A 60 -0.62 17.10 7.85
CA GLY A 60 0.21 16.35 6.91
C GLY A 60 1.00 17.24 5.95
N SER A 61 0.37 18.30 5.43
CA SER A 61 1.04 19.26 4.54
C SER A 61 2.15 20.05 5.22
N ARG A 62 2.00 20.37 6.52
CA ARG A 62 3.03 21.09 7.26
C ARG A 62 4.21 20.18 7.59
N LEU A 63 3.90 18.93 7.95
CA LEU A 63 4.89 17.88 8.15
C LEU A 63 5.68 17.65 6.85
N GLU A 64 5.00 17.49 5.73
CA GLU A 64 5.61 17.36 4.41
C GLU A 64 6.54 18.54 4.11
N GLN A 65 6.11 19.78 4.36
CA GLN A 65 6.91 20.96 4.09
C GLN A 65 8.21 21.00 4.90
N VAL A 66 8.16 20.66 6.19
CA VAL A 66 9.35 20.61 7.06
C VAL A 66 10.30 19.50 6.60
N PHE A 67 9.78 18.30 6.33
CA PHE A 67 10.62 17.19 5.85
C PHE A 67 11.12 17.43 4.42
N SER A 68 10.43 18.24 3.62
CA SER A 68 10.83 18.61 2.27
C SER A 68 12.05 19.53 2.23
N GLU A 69 12.41 20.21 3.33
CA GLU A 69 13.65 20.99 3.44
C GLU A 69 14.88 20.08 3.62
N HIS A 70 14.67 18.89 4.20
CA HIS A 70 15.72 17.90 4.46
C HIS A 70 15.83 16.82 3.36
N GLY A 71 14.83 16.70 2.48
CA GLY A 71 14.91 15.82 1.32
C GLY A 71 13.59 15.59 0.60
N LYS A 72 13.57 14.63 -0.32
CA LYS A 72 12.37 14.38 -1.13
C LYS A 72 11.36 13.47 -0.41
N VAL A 73 10.25 14.07 0.03
CA VAL A 73 9.11 13.35 0.59
C VAL A 73 8.28 12.68 -0.52
N VAL A 74 7.99 11.39 -0.34
CA VAL A 74 7.11 10.60 -1.21
C VAL A 74 5.66 10.66 -0.75
N ASP A 75 5.46 10.57 0.57
CA ASP A 75 4.13 10.62 1.19
C ASP A 75 4.23 11.13 2.63
N ALA A 76 3.30 11.96 3.06
CA ALA A 76 3.21 12.46 4.43
C ALA A 76 1.77 12.36 4.93
N ARG A 77 1.58 11.66 6.05
CA ARG A 77 0.25 11.41 6.62
C ARG A 77 0.25 11.57 8.12
N VAL A 78 -0.47 12.58 8.60
CA VAL A 78 -0.80 12.72 10.03
C VAL A 78 -1.98 11.82 10.37
N VAL A 79 -1.89 11.13 11.51
CA VAL A 79 -2.98 10.29 12.00
C VAL A 79 -3.84 11.11 12.95
N SER A 80 -5.04 11.41 12.48
CA SER A 80 -6.08 12.06 13.27
C SER A 80 -7.14 11.07 13.70
N ASP A 81 -7.71 11.30 14.87
CA ASP A 81 -8.81 10.52 15.40
C ASP A 81 -10.07 10.73 14.54
N ARG A 82 -10.67 9.64 14.04
CA ARG A 82 -11.82 9.71 13.12
C ARG A 82 -13.13 10.09 13.81
N GLU A 83 -13.23 9.90 15.12
CA GLU A 83 -14.47 10.16 15.87
C GLU A 83 -14.52 11.59 16.39
N THR A 84 -13.38 12.11 16.85
CA THR A 84 -13.26 13.46 17.43
C THR A 84 -12.67 14.48 16.46
N GLY A 85 -12.09 14.05 15.34
CA GLY A 85 -11.35 14.89 14.41
C GLY A 85 -10.04 15.46 14.99
N ARG A 86 -9.67 15.09 16.22
CA ARG A 86 -8.46 15.59 16.88
C ARG A 86 -7.24 14.79 16.42
N SER A 87 -6.16 15.48 16.04
CA SER A 87 -4.89 14.84 15.72
C SER A 87 -4.43 14.00 16.90
N ARG A 88 -4.05 12.72 16.67
CA ARG A 88 -3.53 11.85 17.74
C ARG A 88 -2.11 12.25 18.18
N GLY A 89 -1.58 13.34 17.63
CA GLY A 89 -0.25 13.87 17.90
C GLY A 89 0.87 13.01 17.30
N PHE A 90 0.56 12.23 16.27
CA PHE A 90 1.57 11.47 15.53
C PHE A 90 1.26 11.36 14.05
N GLY A 91 2.29 11.13 13.26
CA GLY A 91 2.23 11.00 11.81
C GLY A 91 3.30 10.08 11.27
N PHE A 92 3.19 9.80 9.97
CA PHE A 92 4.15 9.02 9.22
C PHE A 92 4.60 9.83 8.00
N VAL A 93 5.89 9.85 7.75
CA VAL A 93 6.49 10.44 6.55
C VAL A 93 7.25 9.35 5.82
N THR A 94 7.15 9.31 4.51
CA THR A 94 7.91 8.40 3.65
C THR A 94 8.86 9.24 2.82
N MET A 95 10.16 8.97 2.93
CA MET A 95 11.21 9.63 2.16
C MET A 95 11.60 8.79 0.95
N SER A 96 12.23 9.45 -0.03
CA SER A 96 12.75 8.80 -1.24
C SER A 96 14.12 8.15 -1.03
N SER A 97 14.86 8.55 0.01
CA SER A 97 16.24 8.12 0.27
C SER A 97 16.51 7.89 1.75
N GLU A 98 17.34 6.89 2.06
CA GLU A 98 17.81 6.59 3.43
C GLU A 98 18.67 7.72 4.01
N ILE A 99 19.45 8.39 3.16
CA ILE A 99 20.37 9.45 3.58
C ILE A 99 19.58 10.66 4.07
N GLU A 100 18.60 11.09 3.28
CA GLU A 100 17.68 12.18 3.62
C GLU A 100 16.83 11.83 4.86
N MET A 101 16.42 10.56 4.98
CA MET A 101 15.71 10.05 6.15
C MET A 101 16.56 10.21 7.42
N ASN A 102 17.82 9.77 7.41
CA ASN A 102 18.70 9.85 8.57
C ASN A 102 19.04 11.31 8.94
N ASP A 103 19.24 12.19 7.95
CA ASP A 103 19.49 13.62 8.21
C ASP A 103 18.27 14.30 8.83
N ALA A 104 17.07 14.04 8.28
CA ALA A 104 15.81 14.54 8.83
C ALA A 104 15.58 14.02 10.25
N ILE A 105 15.82 12.73 10.51
CA ILE A 105 15.73 12.18 11.87
C ILE A 105 16.74 12.89 12.79
N ALA A 106 18.00 13.02 12.40
CA ALA A 106 19.00 13.68 13.24
C ALA A 106 18.71 15.16 13.53
N ALA A 107 18.09 15.87 12.58
CA ALA A 107 17.74 17.28 12.72
C ALA A 107 16.43 17.52 13.50
N LEU A 108 15.44 16.62 13.36
CA LEU A 108 14.09 16.78 13.91
C LEU A 108 13.85 15.96 15.19
N ASP A 109 14.64 14.91 15.43
CA ASP A 109 14.59 14.13 16.67
C ASP A 109 15.13 14.99 17.83
N GLY A 110 14.22 15.33 18.77
CA GLY A 110 14.55 16.15 19.95
C GLY A 110 14.33 17.66 19.79
N GLN A 111 13.75 18.14 18.68
CA GLN A 111 13.34 19.55 18.54
C GLN A 111 11.98 19.91 19.20
N VAL A 112 11.53 19.09 20.16
CA VAL A 112 10.23 19.28 20.85
C VAL A 112 10.37 19.27 22.35
#